data_AF-A0A5C7VSM9-F1
#
_entry.id   AF-A0A5C7VSM9-F1
#
_cell.length_a   1.000
_cell.length_b   1.000
_cell.length_c   1.000
_cell.angle_alpha   90.00
_cell.angle_beta   90.00
_cell.angle_gamma   90.00
#
_symmetry.space_group_name_H-M   'P 1'
#
loop_
_entity.id
_entity.type
_entity.pdbx_description
1 polymer ?
#
loop_
_entity_poly.entity_id
_entity_poly.type
_entity_poly.pdbx_seq_one_letter_code
_entity_poly.pdbx_strand_id
1 'polypeptide(L)' 'MTDLSKITCIEDLRLLAKRRVPRMFYDYADSGSWTEGTYRANEADFQPILFKQRVAINMEGR' A
#
# COMPACT_ATOMS: atom_id res chain seq x y z
N MET A 1 -6.55 4.98 22.12
CA MET A 1 -5.44 4.33 21.37
C MET A 1 -6.05 3.69 20.14
N THR A 2 -5.52 3.88 18.92
CA THR A 2 -6.13 3.28 17.71
C THR A 2 -6.05 1.76 17.79
N ASP A 3 -7.20 1.11 17.59
CA ASP A 3 -7.37 -0.34 17.55
C ASP A 3 -6.90 -0.88 16.19
N LEU A 4 -5.84 -1.70 16.19
CA LEU A 4 -5.26 -2.26 14.97
C LEU A 4 -6.18 -3.27 14.27
N SER A 5 -7.19 -3.83 14.97
CA SER A 5 -8.14 -4.77 14.38
C SER A 5 -9.09 -4.12 13.36
N LYS A 6 -9.17 -2.79 13.32
CA LYS A 6 -10.02 -2.01 12.40
C LYS A 6 -9.31 -1.58 11.12
N ILE A 7 -8.05 -1.99 10.94
CA ILE A 7 -7.25 -1.68 9.76
C ILE A 7 -7.68 -2.59 8.62
N THR A 8 -7.99 -2.00 7.46
CA THR A 8 -8.53 -2.72 6.31
C THR A 8 -7.57 -2.78 5.13
N CYS A 9 -6.62 -1.84 5.05
CA CYS A 9 -5.62 -1.79 4.00
C CYS A 9 -4.27 -1.25 4.52
N ILE A 10 -3.23 -1.36 3.68
CA ILE A 10 -1.89 -0.87 4.01
C ILE A 10 -1.87 0.66 4.17
N GLU A 11 -2.73 1.39 3.46
CA GLU A 11 -2.82 2.85 3.56
C GLU A 11 -3.23 3.32 4.95
N ASP A 12 -4.13 2.58 5.62
CA ASP A 12 -4.51 2.86 7.02
C ASP A 12 -3.28 2.80 7.95
N LEU A 13 -2.39 1.82 7.74
CA LEU A 13 -1.13 1.68 8.49
C LEU A 13 -0.17 2.83 8.20
N ARG A 14 -0.03 3.23 6.93
CA ARG A 14 0.83 4.35 6.53
C ARG A 14 0.39 5.66 7.18
N LEU A 15 -0.91 5.95 7.19
CA LEU A 15 -1.47 7.14 7.85
C LEU A 15 -1.28 7.12 9.37
N LEU A 16 -1.36 5.95 10.01
CA LEU A 16 -1.06 5.81 11.43
C LEU A 16 0.43 6.02 11.72
N ALA A 17 1.32 5.48 10.88
CA ALA A 17 2.75 5.69 10.99
C ALA A 17 3.09 7.19 10.86
N LYS A 18 2.51 7.89 9.88
CA LYS A 18 2.70 9.34 9.68
C LYS A 18 2.32 10.18 10.90
N ARG A 19 1.32 9.73 11.66
CA ARG A 19 0.85 10.43 12.87
C ARG A 19 1.67 10.11 14.12
N ARG A 20 2.29 8.93 14.19
CA ARG A 20 2.88 8.38 15.43
C ARG A 20 4.40 8.30 15.41
N VAL A 21 5.01 8.19 14.24
CA VAL A 21 6.45 8.05 14.07
C VAL A 21 7.08 9.44 14.00
N PRO A 22 8.19 9.71 14.70
CA PRO A 22 8.91 10.97 14.55
C PRO A 22 9.28 11.23 13.09
N ARG A 23 9.13 12.49 12.66
CA ARG A 23 9.24 12.89 11.24
C ARG A 23 10.51 12.37 10.57
N MET A 24 11.67 12.47 11.22
CA MET A 24 12.94 11.99 10.66
C MET A 24 12.92 10.51 10.24
N PHE A 25 12.25 9.65 11.01
CA PHE A 25 12.17 8.23 10.72
C PHE A 25 11.08 7.91 9.69
N TYR A 26 9.97 8.64 9.75
CA TYR A 26 8.90 8.51 8.77
C TYR A 26 9.40 8.91 7.37
N ASP A 27 10.00 10.09 7.25
CA ASP A 27 10.50 10.62 5.98
C ASP A 27 11.63 9.76 5.42
N TYR A 28 12.49 9.19 6.27
CA TYR A 28 13.51 8.24 5.81
C TYR A 28 12.89 6.99 5.17
N ALA A 29 11.81 6.47 5.75
CA ALA A 29 11.14 5.25 5.27
C ALA A 29 10.18 5.48 4.09
N ASP A 30 9.52 6.64 4.01
CA ASP A 30 8.49 7.00 3.01
C ASP A 30 9.02 8.00 1.96
N SER A 31 10.31 7.89 1.58
CA SER A 31 10.93 8.74 0.56
C SER A 31 11.38 7.97 -0.68
N GLY A 32 11.33 8.65 -1.83
CA GLY A 32 11.86 8.14 -3.10
C GLY A 32 13.12 8.89 -3.56
N SER A 33 13.82 8.34 -4.54
CA SER A 33 14.97 9.02 -5.15
C SER A 33 14.55 10.26 -5.94
N TRP A 34 15.27 11.38 -5.73
CA TRP A 34 15.14 12.61 -6.53
C TRP A 34 13.71 13.19 -6.49
N THR A 35 12.98 13.17 -7.61
CA THR A 35 11.59 13.64 -7.73
C THR A 35 10.57 12.56 -7.35
N GLU A 36 11.04 11.39 -6.90
CA GLU A 36 10.23 10.23 -6.48
C GLU A 36 9.39 9.61 -7.61
N GLY A 37 9.77 9.86 -8.87
CA GLY A 37 9.03 9.38 -10.04
C GLY A 37 8.89 7.86 -10.06
N THR A 38 9.97 7.13 -9.80
CA THR A 38 9.96 5.66 -9.75
C THR A 38 9.19 5.13 -8.55
N TYR A 39 9.23 5.82 -7.41
CA TYR A 39 8.47 5.44 -6.22
C TYR A 39 6.96 5.44 -6.50
N ARG A 40 6.45 6.51 -7.14
CA ARG A 40 5.03 6.62 -7.54
C ARG A 40 4.68 5.69 -8.69
N ALA A 41 5.59 5.48 -9.64
CA ALA A 41 5.38 4.58 -10.78
C ALA A 41 5.15 3.13 -10.31
N ASN A 42 5.87 2.66 -9.29
CA ASN A 42 5.69 1.29 -8.77
C ASN A 42 4.23 0.97 -8.39
N GLU A 43 3.50 1.92 -7.81
CA GLU A 43 2.08 1.76 -7.50
C GLU A 43 1.21 1.94 -8.75
N ALA A 44 1.47 3.00 -9.52
CA ALA A 44 0.67 3.35 -10.69
C ALA A 44 0.71 2.26 -11.78
N ASP A 45 1.84 1.57 -11.94
CA ASP A 45 2.04 0.54 -12.95
C ASP A 45 1.18 -0.71 -12.73
N PHE A 46 0.62 -0.92 -11.53
CA PHE A 46 -0.38 -1.97 -11.30
C PHE A 46 -1.76 -1.63 -11.84
N GLN A 47 -2.13 -0.35 -11.92
CA GLN A 47 -3.45 0.10 -12.40
C GLN A 47 -3.79 -0.36 -13.83
N PRO A 48 -2.88 -0.32 -14.82
CA PRO A 48 -3.18 -0.82 -16.16
C PRO A 48 -3.26 -2.36 -16.25
N ILE A 49 -2.84 -3.10 -15.21
CA ILE A 49 -2.91 -4.57 -15.19
C ILE A 49 -4.31 -4.99 -14.73
N LEU A 50 -5.13 -5.42 -15.68
CA LEU A 50 -6.52 -5.80 -15.41
C LEU A 50 -6.67 -7.31 -15.16
N PHE A 51 -7.59 -7.67 -14.28
CA PHE A 51 -7.96 -9.07 -14.07
C PHE A 51 -8.74 -9.62 -15.26
N LYS A 52 -8.32 -10.78 -15.78
CA LYS A 52 -9.14 -11.59 -16.67
C LYS A 52 -10.03 -12.52 -15.83
N GLN A 53 -11.12 -11.97 -15.30
CA GLN A 53 -12.03 -12.71 -14.44
C GLN A 53 -12.56 -13.96 -15.14
N ARG A 54 -12.47 -15.11 -14.45
CA ARG A 54 -13.06 -16.37 -14.90
C ARG A 54 -14.16 -16.76 -13.91
N VAL A 55 -15.34 -17.05 -14.42
CA VAL A 55 -16.53 -17.35 -13.63
C VAL A 55 -16.85 -18.84 -13.63
N ALA A 56 -17.61 -19.31 -12.63
CA ALA A 56 -18.04 -20.70 -12.49
C ALA A 56 -16.89 -21.73 -12.48
N ILE A 57 -15.73 -21.34 -11.95
CA ILE A 57 -14.59 -22.23 -11.73
C ILE A 57 -14.57 -22.62 -10.25
N ASN A 58 -14.32 -23.91 -9.96
CA ASN A 58 -14.08 -24.34 -8.59
C ASN A 58 -12.78 -23.70 -8.07
N MET A 59 -12.87 -23.00 -6.94
CA MET A 59 -11.76 -22.29 -6.29
C MET A 59 -11.20 -23.04 -5.07
N GLU A 60 -11.72 -24.23 -4.78
CA GLU A 60 -11.27 -25.05 -3.65
C GLU A 60 -9.76 -25.38 -3.76
N GLY A 61 -9.01 -25.14 -2.68
CA GLY A 61 -7.58 -25.45 -2.58
C GLY A 61 -6.62 -24.49 -3.31
N ARG A 62 -7.08 -23.30 -3.73
CA ARG A 62 -6.21 -22.21 -4.23
C ARG A 62 -5.90 -21.16 -3.17
#